data_AF-A0AAJ1QF37-F1
#
_entry.id   AF-A0AAJ1QF37-F1
#
_cell.length_a   1.000
_cell.length_b   1.000
_cell.length_c   1.000
_cell.angle_alpha   90.00
_cell.angle_beta   90.00
_cell.angle_gamma   90.00
#
_symmetry.space_group_name_H-M   'P 1'
#
loop_
_entity.id
_entity.type
_entity.pdbx_description
1 polymer ?
#
loop_
_entity_poly.entity_id
_entity_poly.type
_entity_poly.pdbx_seq_one_letter_code
_entity_poly.pdbx_strand_id
1 'polypeptide(L)'
;MKKIIAVFLLSSISFAQTSKLYKTVVFPGCEKYQTNEELIGCFNQTTKLLIESYFKSNQNLFEYFQTPDFNEKASFQINTSGEYVFHPNESNSELFSFIVKDVFRVMNVYLKNNNQFIKPVELPDGSTAALNFNLPIVFKSSNKISVLDKNPIRFTLNSNQKFTVRQTKDFKFMVYNEKDELIETLNSLVELVSNPLIIGENENNLVVDKEVNGKQIKIIIAHLFRNVRSNFLVRVYENNVKIAEYKKMGDFAKSKYAKYIY
;
A
#
# COMPACT_ATOMS: atom_id res chain seq x y z
N MET A 1 -18.22 -12.74 13.60
CA MET A 1 -16.81 -13.19 13.61
C MET A 1 -15.89 -12.05 13.18
N LYS A 2 -15.03 -11.57 14.10
CA LYS A 2 -13.97 -10.60 13.76
C LYS A 2 -12.96 -11.32 12.87
N LYS A 3 -12.99 -11.08 11.55
CA LYS A 3 -11.96 -11.58 10.64
C LYS A 3 -10.72 -10.71 10.87
N ILE A 4 -9.80 -11.22 11.69
CA ILE A 4 -8.46 -10.66 11.86
C ILE A 4 -7.74 -10.86 10.53
N ILE A 5 -7.16 -9.78 9.97
CA ILE A 5 -6.19 -9.92 8.89
C ILE A 5 -5.03 -10.74 9.46
N ALA A 6 -4.86 -11.95 8.96
CA ALA A 6 -3.72 -12.78 9.30
C ALA A 6 -2.67 -12.59 8.21
N VAL A 7 -1.72 -11.70 8.46
CA VAL A 7 -0.47 -11.67 7.70
C VAL A 7 0.37 -12.84 8.19
N PHE A 8 0.17 -14.01 7.58
CA PHE A 8 1.01 -15.18 7.85
C PHE A 8 2.29 -15.06 7.02
N LEU A 9 3.30 -14.41 7.59
CA LEU A 9 4.68 -14.53 7.11
C LEU A 9 5.28 -15.79 7.73
N LEU A 10 5.10 -16.93 7.05
CA LEU A 10 5.87 -18.15 7.31
C LEU A 10 7.20 -18.01 6.57
N SER A 11 8.19 -17.36 7.18
CA SER A 11 9.56 -17.42 6.65
C SER A 11 10.62 -17.02 7.65
N SER A 12 11.61 -17.88 7.76
CA SER A 12 12.98 -17.48 8.00
C SER A 12 13.43 -16.67 6.79
N ILE A 13 13.83 -15.41 7.00
CA ILE A 13 14.60 -14.69 5.98
C ILE A 13 15.88 -15.49 5.77
N SER A 14 16.07 -16.00 4.56
CA SER A 14 17.21 -16.85 4.23
C SER A 14 18.41 -15.94 3.99
N PHE A 15 19.34 -15.90 4.94
CA PHE A 15 20.61 -15.19 4.80
C PHE A 15 21.50 -15.97 3.84
N ALA A 16 22.06 -15.29 2.84
CA ALA A 16 23.29 -15.77 2.24
C ALA A 16 24.36 -15.71 3.34
N GLN A 17 24.80 -16.89 3.79
CA GLN A 17 25.75 -17.09 4.89
C GLN A 17 27.04 -16.29 4.64
N THR A 18 27.19 -15.15 5.33
CA THR A 18 28.50 -14.58 5.59
C THR A 18 28.87 -14.95 7.03
N SER A 19 30.05 -15.54 7.15
CA SER A 19 30.59 -16.32 8.27
C SER A 19 30.49 -15.67 9.66
N LYS A 20 30.63 -16.50 10.70
CA LYS A 20 30.69 -16.22 12.16
C LYS A 20 31.62 -15.07 12.64
N LEU A 21 32.29 -14.35 11.74
CA LEU A 21 33.31 -13.33 12.02
C LEU A 21 32.83 -11.87 11.83
N TYR A 22 31.62 -11.63 11.29
CA TYR A 22 31.14 -10.29 10.97
C TYR A 22 29.98 -9.87 11.86
N LYS A 23 29.92 -8.61 12.32
CA LYS A 23 28.72 -8.09 12.99
C LYS A 23 27.67 -7.77 11.92
N THR A 24 26.56 -8.50 11.94
CA THR A 24 25.45 -8.38 10.96
C THR A 24 24.76 -7.00 11.03
N VAL A 25 23.79 -6.76 10.14
CA VAL A 25 22.99 -5.52 10.14
C VAL A 25 22.37 -5.24 11.51
N VAL A 26 22.37 -3.99 11.95
CA VAL A 26 21.75 -3.57 13.21
C VAL A 26 20.62 -2.60 12.91
N PHE A 27 19.38 -3.05 13.08
CA PHE A 27 18.22 -2.18 12.97
C PHE A 27 18.14 -1.25 14.22
N PRO A 28 17.67 0.01 14.08
CA PRO A 28 17.43 0.89 15.22
C PRO A 28 16.60 0.23 16.33
N GLY A 29 17.12 0.21 17.56
CA GLY A 29 16.50 -0.46 18.71
C GLY A 29 16.97 -1.91 18.95
N CYS A 30 17.82 -2.46 18.07
CA CYS A 30 18.43 -3.78 18.23
C CYS A 30 19.87 -3.72 18.83
N GLU A 31 20.35 -2.56 19.25
CA GLU A 31 21.76 -2.34 19.64
C GLU A 31 22.17 -3.14 20.89
N LYS A 32 21.20 -3.50 21.73
CA LYS A 32 21.41 -4.29 22.95
C LYS A 32 21.82 -5.75 22.68
N TYR A 33 21.53 -6.27 21.49
CA TYR A 33 21.82 -7.66 21.13
C TYR A 33 23.29 -7.82 20.77
N GLN A 34 23.89 -8.91 21.24
CA GLN A 34 25.33 -9.14 21.11
C GLN A 34 25.66 -10.19 20.05
N THR A 35 24.75 -11.14 19.82
CA THR A 35 24.97 -12.21 18.84
C THR A 35 24.36 -11.86 17.49
N ASN A 36 24.97 -12.37 16.42
CA ASN A 36 24.42 -12.21 15.06
C ASN A 36 23.02 -12.82 14.93
N GLU A 37 22.76 -13.94 15.60
CA GLU A 37 21.46 -14.61 15.57
C GLU A 37 20.36 -13.71 16.13
N GLU A 38 20.60 -13.07 17.28
CA GLU A 38 19.66 -12.13 17.89
C GLU A 38 19.46 -10.88 17.04
N LEU A 39 20.54 -10.31 16.50
CA LEU A 39 20.49 -9.14 15.61
C LEU A 39 19.67 -9.43 14.34
N ILE A 40 19.90 -10.59 13.73
CA ILE A 40 19.14 -11.09 12.59
C ILE A 40 17.66 -11.28 12.97
N GLY A 41 17.38 -11.91 14.11
CA GLY A 41 16.02 -12.11 14.61
C GLY A 41 15.30 -10.78 14.79
N CYS A 42 15.95 -9.80 15.42
CA CYS A 42 15.42 -8.47 15.65
C CYS A 42 15.17 -7.70 14.34
N PHE A 43 16.12 -7.73 13.40
CA PHE A 43 15.96 -7.13 12.07
C PHE A 43 14.78 -7.74 11.30
N ASN A 44 14.68 -9.07 11.30
CA ASN A 44 13.61 -9.79 10.61
C ASN A 44 12.24 -9.45 11.19
N GLN A 45 12.12 -9.48 12.52
CA GLN A 45 10.87 -9.15 13.21
C GLN A 45 10.46 -7.69 12.94
N THR A 46 11.42 -6.76 12.99
CA THR A 46 11.12 -5.34 12.78
C THR A 46 10.72 -5.04 11.34
N THR A 47 11.45 -5.58 10.36
CA THR A 47 11.10 -5.47 8.94
C THR A 47 9.69 -6.02 8.69
N LYS A 48 9.38 -7.19 9.25
CA LYS A 48 8.04 -7.79 9.18
C LYS A 48 6.96 -6.86 9.74
N LEU A 49 7.16 -6.32 10.95
CA LEU A 49 6.20 -5.42 11.58
C LEU A 49 5.98 -4.14 10.78
N LEU A 50 7.03 -3.59 10.17
CA LEU A 50 6.91 -2.40 9.32
C LEU A 50 6.12 -2.67 8.05
N ILE A 51 6.34 -3.83 7.40
CA ILE A 51 5.57 -4.26 6.22
C ILE A 51 4.10 -4.46 6.60
N GLU A 52 3.83 -5.17 7.70
CA GLU A 52 2.48 -5.38 8.22
C GLU A 52 1.78 -4.06 8.55
N SER A 53 2.50 -3.12 9.19
CA SER A 53 2.00 -1.80 9.49
C SER A 53 1.64 -1.03 8.22
N TYR A 54 2.48 -1.10 7.18
CA TYR A 54 2.21 -0.47 5.89
C TYR A 54 0.92 -1.01 5.26
N PHE A 55 0.75 -2.34 5.18
CA PHE A 55 -0.46 -2.93 4.61
C PHE A 55 -1.71 -2.60 5.42
N LYS A 56 -1.62 -2.62 6.75
CA LYS A 56 -2.72 -2.26 7.64
C LYS A 56 -3.12 -0.79 7.48
N SER A 57 -2.14 0.09 7.39
CA SER A 57 -2.32 1.52 7.18
C SER A 57 -3.01 1.86 5.86
N ASN A 58 -2.72 1.08 4.82
CA ASN A 58 -3.26 1.26 3.47
C ASN A 58 -4.41 0.29 3.15
N GLN A 59 -4.97 -0.38 4.16
CA GLN A 59 -5.98 -1.43 3.96
C GLN A 59 -7.21 -0.92 3.21
N ASN A 60 -7.74 0.25 3.58
CA ASN A 60 -8.92 0.82 2.93
C ASN A 60 -8.67 1.06 1.44
N LEU A 61 -7.45 1.49 1.10
CA LEU A 61 -7.03 1.74 -0.26
C LEU A 61 -6.96 0.43 -1.07
N PHE A 62 -6.27 -0.58 -0.53
CA PHE A 62 -6.17 -1.88 -1.19
C PHE A 62 -7.52 -2.59 -1.31
N GLU A 63 -8.41 -2.45 -0.35
CA GLU A 63 -9.77 -2.99 -0.42
C GLU A 63 -10.62 -2.26 -1.46
N TYR A 64 -10.53 -0.93 -1.53
CA TYR A 64 -11.31 -0.13 -2.49
C TYR A 64 -10.94 -0.40 -3.94
N PHE A 65 -9.65 -0.45 -4.22
CA PHE A 65 -9.10 -0.79 -5.53
C PHE A 65 -8.93 -2.30 -5.73
N GLN A 66 -9.49 -3.09 -4.81
CA GLN A 66 -9.57 -4.55 -4.87
C GLN A 66 -8.27 -5.21 -5.34
N THR A 67 -7.16 -4.80 -4.74
CA THR A 67 -5.83 -5.35 -5.00
C THR A 67 -5.89 -6.88 -4.88
N PRO A 68 -5.37 -7.62 -5.87
CA PRO A 68 -5.43 -9.06 -5.89
C PRO A 68 -4.55 -9.62 -4.78
N ASP A 69 -4.86 -10.84 -4.35
CA ASP A 69 -3.99 -11.54 -3.41
C ASP A 69 -2.67 -11.85 -4.11
N PHE A 70 -1.58 -11.76 -3.37
CA PHE A 70 -0.27 -12.20 -3.84
C PHE A 70 0.50 -12.89 -2.73
N ASN A 71 1.36 -13.81 -3.14
CA ASN A 71 2.30 -14.52 -2.28
C ASN A 71 3.58 -14.68 -3.08
N GLU A 72 4.46 -13.68 -2.98
CA GLU A 72 5.67 -13.60 -3.78
C GLU A 72 6.86 -13.25 -2.90
N LYS A 73 8.07 -13.52 -3.39
CA LYS A 73 9.30 -13.30 -2.66
C LYS A 73 9.94 -11.97 -3.09
N ALA A 74 10.12 -11.07 -2.12
CA ALA A 74 10.88 -9.86 -2.30
C ALA A 74 12.38 -10.15 -2.09
N SER A 75 13.18 -9.91 -3.13
CA SER A 75 14.64 -9.89 -3.04
C SER A 75 15.07 -8.44 -2.83
N PHE A 76 15.87 -8.17 -1.81
CA PHE A 76 16.28 -6.80 -1.48
C PHE A 76 17.63 -6.79 -0.79
N GLN A 77 18.27 -5.62 -0.75
CA GLN A 77 19.48 -5.41 0.03
C GLN A 77 19.27 -4.30 1.06
N ILE A 78 20.03 -4.39 2.15
CA ILE A 78 20.40 -3.20 2.92
C ILE A 78 21.73 -2.72 2.35
N ASN A 79 21.72 -1.55 1.72
CA ASN A 79 22.93 -0.98 1.10
C ASN A 79 23.90 -0.45 2.16
N THR A 80 25.07 0.02 1.73
CA THR A 80 26.10 0.60 2.62
C THR A 80 25.67 1.89 3.31
N SER A 81 24.58 2.52 2.86
CA SER A 81 23.95 3.68 3.49
C SER A 81 22.87 3.30 4.51
N GLY A 82 22.60 2.00 4.71
CA GLY A 82 21.58 1.53 5.64
C GLY A 82 20.14 1.63 5.11
N GLU A 83 19.96 1.65 3.80
CA GLU A 83 18.65 1.78 3.14
C GLU A 83 18.18 0.46 2.54
N TYR A 84 16.87 0.23 2.57
CA TYR A 84 16.21 -0.84 1.82
C TYR A 84 16.27 -0.54 0.33
N VAL A 85 16.79 -1.47 -0.47
CA VAL A 85 16.81 -1.39 -1.93
C VAL A 85 16.21 -2.68 -2.51
N PHE A 86 15.08 -2.55 -3.20
CA PHE A 86 14.39 -3.67 -3.83
C PHE A 86 15.09 -4.08 -5.14
N HIS A 87 15.24 -5.39 -5.35
CA HIS A 87 15.75 -5.98 -6.58
C HIS A 87 14.65 -6.86 -7.20
N PRO A 88 13.85 -6.34 -8.15
CA PRO A 88 12.82 -7.13 -8.81
C PRO A 88 13.45 -8.31 -9.56
N ASN A 89 12.79 -9.46 -9.55
CA ASN A 89 13.14 -10.60 -10.39
C ASN A 89 12.09 -10.80 -11.49
N GLU A 90 12.46 -11.52 -12.55
CA GLU A 90 11.55 -11.78 -13.69
C GLU A 90 10.29 -12.56 -13.31
N SER A 91 10.32 -13.30 -12.20
CA SER A 91 9.16 -14.04 -11.70
C SER A 91 8.17 -13.19 -10.91
N ASN A 92 8.54 -11.95 -10.54
CA ASN A 92 7.68 -11.08 -9.76
C ASN A 92 6.59 -10.47 -10.65
N SER A 93 5.36 -10.40 -10.14
CA SER A 93 4.32 -9.63 -10.83
C SER A 93 4.65 -8.14 -10.84
N GLU A 94 4.20 -7.43 -11.88
CA GLU A 94 4.37 -5.98 -12.01
C GLU A 94 3.80 -5.26 -10.77
N LEU A 95 2.58 -5.62 -10.37
CA LEU A 95 1.92 -5.08 -9.19
C LEU A 95 2.72 -5.33 -7.91
N PHE A 96 3.18 -6.57 -7.68
CA PHE A 96 3.98 -6.91 -6.50
C PHE A 96 5.25 -6.04 -6.44
N SER A 97 5.96 -5.95 -7.56
CA SER A 97 7.19 -5.18 -7.68
C SER A 97 6.97 -3.70 -7.33
N PHE A 98 5.88 -3.10 -7.82
CA PHE A 98 5.52 -1.72 -7.49
C PHE A 98 5.20 -1.54 -6.00
N ILE A 99 4.39 -2.43 -5.42
CA ILE A 99 4.01 -2.36 -4.00
C ILE A 99 5.25 -2.48 -3.11
N VAL A 100 6.12 -3.45 -3.35
CA VAL A 100 7.33 -3.66 -2.53
C VAL A 100 8.29 -2.49 -2.65
N LYS A 101 8.49 -1.95 -3.85
CA LYS A 101 9.29 -0.74 -4.06
C LYS A 101 8.77 0.42 -3.23
N ASP A 102 7.45 0.60 -3.16
CA ASP A 102 6.86 1.67 -2.35
C ASP A 102 6.98 1.43 -0.84
N VAL A 103 6.72 0.20 -0.39
CA VAL A 103 6.91 -0.20 1.02
C VAL A 103 8.31 0.18 1.50
N PHE A 104 9.36 -0.19 0.75
CA PHE A 104 10.73 0.12 1.13
C PHE A 104 11.07 1.61 1.02
N ARG A 105 10.54 2.32 0.01
CA ARG A 105 10.65 3.78 -0.08
C ARG A 105 10.06 4.44 1.18
N VAL A 106 8.86 4.04 1.60
CA VAL A 106 8.19 4.58 2.80
C VAL A 106 8.99 4.26 4.07
N MET A 107 9.56 3.06 4.19
CA MET A 107 10.43 2.72 5.31
C MET A 107 11.69 3.57 5.38
N ASN A 108 12.37 3.77 4.24
CA ASN A 108 13.56 4.64 4.18
C ASN A 108 13.20 6.08 4.57
N VAL A 109 12.09 6.61 4.07
CA VAL A 109 11.58 7.95 4.44
C VAL A 109 11.26 8.01 5.94
N TYR A 110 10.61 6.99 6.50
CA TYR A 110 10.30 6.92 7.92
C TYR A 110 11.58 6.96 8.77
N LEU A 111 12.57 6.13 8.45
CA LEU A 111 13.85 6.09 9.16
C LEU A 111 14.55 7.46 9.09
N LYS A 112 14.66 8.03 7.89
CA LYS A 112 15.26 9.35 7.65
C LYS A 112 14.59 10.45 8.46
N ASN A 113 13.26 10.52 8.46
CA ASN A 113 12.50 11.56 9.18
C ASN A 113 12.63 11.45 10.71
N ASN A 114 12.98 10.26 11.22
CA ASN A 114 13.22 10.03 12.65
C ASN A 114 14.71 10.09 13.03
N ASN A 115 15.60 10.50 12.12
CA ASN A 115 17.06 10.45 12.31
C ASN A 115 17.57 9.06 12.72
N GLN A 116 16.95 8.02 12.17
CA GLN A 116 17.30 6.62 12.39
C GLN A 116 17.89 6.03 11.11
N PHE A 117 18.83 5.09 11.25
CA PHE A 117 19.44 4.39 10.11
C PHE A 117 19.81 2.96 10.51
N ILE A 118 19.72 2.03 9.56
CA ILE A 118 20.14 0.64 9.77
C ILE A 118 21.66 0.62 9.65
N LYS A 119 22.36 0.16 10.69
CA LYS A 119 23.81 0.00 10.58
C LYS A 119 24.09 -1.15 9.59
N PRO A 120 24.80 -0.91 8.48
CA PRO A 120 25.16 -1.97 7.53
C PRO A 120 26.17 -2.95 8.16
N VAL A 121 26.44 -4.05 7.47
CA VAL A 121 27.46 -5.02 7.89
C VAL A 121 28.82 -4.35 7.86
N GLU A 122 29.61 -4.54 8.92
CA GLU A 122 30.98 -4.05 9.01
C GLU A 122 31.96 -5.21 8.75
N LEU A 123 32.88 -5.00 7.80
CA LEU A 123 33.94 -5.94 7.44
C LEU A 123 35.14 -5.78 8.40
N PRO A 124 36.08 -6.75 8.44
CA PRO A 124 37.20 -6.73 9.39
C PRO A 124 38.16 -5.55 9.18
N ASP A 125 38.17 -4.98 7.98
CA ASP A 125 38.94 -3.78 7.63
C ASP A 125 38.22 -2.46 7.99
N GLY A 126 37.06 -2.53 8.62
CA GLY A 126 36.22 -1.39 9.00
C GLY A 126 35.35 -0.84 7.86
N SER A 127 35.43 -1.41 6.65
CA SER A 127 34.57 -1.02 5.55
C SER A 127 33.16 -1.61 5.70
N THR A 128 32.17 -1.01 5.04
CA THR A 128 30.77 -1.48 5.10
C THR A 128 30.41 -2.31 3.88
N ALA A 129 29.64 -3.37 4.07
CA ALA A 129 29.13 -4.21 2.99
C ALA A 129 27.59 -4.16 2.91
N ALA A 130 27.07 -4.27 1.69
CA ALA A 130 25.65 -4.50 1.46
C ALA A 130 25.28 -5.94 1.80
N LEU A 131 24.12 -6.15 2.42
CA LEU A 131 23.62 -7.50 2.73
C LEU A 131 22.34 -7.77 1.96
N ASN A 132 22.27 -8.95 1.34
CA ASN A 132 21.14 -9.40 0.55
C ASN A 132 20.17 -10.22 1.39
N PHE A 133 18.88 -9.97 1.19
CA PHE A 133 17.77 -10.55 1.92
C PHE A 133 16.68 -11.03 0.97
N ASN A 134 15.88 -11.91 1.53
CA ASN A 134 14.91 -12.70 0.81
C ASN A 134 13.70 -12.91 1.71
N LEU A 135 12.60 -12.21 1.43
CA LEU A 135 11.42 -12.21 2.29
C LEU A 135 10.17 -12.53 1.45
N PRO A 136 9.47 -13.66 1.70
CA PRO A 136 8.13 -13.83 1.14
C PRO A 136 7.19 -12.82 1.78
N ILE A 137 6.41 -12.15 0.94
CA ILE A 137 5.41 -11.19 1.35
C ILE A 137 4.06 -11.71 0.87
N VAL A 138 3.15 -11.83 1.84
CA VAL A 138 1.80 -12.33 1.61
C VAL A 138 0.81 -11.19 1.83
N PHE A 139 0.02 -10.88 0.80
CA PHE A 139 -1.12 -10.01 0.91
C PHE A 139 -2.40 -10.78 0.57
N LYS A 140 -3.41 -10.63 1.43
CA LYS A 140 -4.73 -11.21 1.22
C LYS A 140 -5.78 -10.14 1.42
N SER A 141 -6.57 -9.90 0.39
CA SER A 141 -7.71 -8.99 0.45
C SER A 141 -8.82 -9.59 1.33
N SER A 142 -9.32 -8.82 2.30
CA SER A 142 -10.40 -9.23 3.21
C SER A 142 -11.76 -9.28 2.53
N ASN A 143 -11.94 -8.47 1.48
CA ASN A 143 -13.23 -8.14 0.89
C ASN A 143 -13.10 -8.10 -0.64
N LYS A 144 -13.03 -9.27 -1.28
CA LYS A 144 -13.15 -9.34 -2.75
C LYS A 144 -14.63 -9.16 -3.12
N ILE A 145 -14.92 -8.13 -3.92
CA ILE A 145 -16.24 -7.93 -4.50
C ILE A 145 -16.19 -8.56 -5.89
N SER A 146 -17.05 -9.52 -6.18
CA SER A 146 -17.03 -10.29 -7.44
C SER A 146 -17.47 -9.48 -8.69
N VAL A 147 -17.28 -8.16 -8.68
CA VAL A 147 -17.77 -7.21 -9.69
C VAL A 147 -16.70 -6.16 -10.00
N LEU A 148 -15.48 -6.58 -10.35
CA LEU A 148 -14.47 -5.67 -10.91
C LEU A 148 -14.46 -5.65 -12.42
N ASP A 149 -14.91 -6.74 -13.05
CA ASP A 149 -14.53 -7.00 -14.43
C ASP A 149 -15.34 -6.20 -15.46
N LYS A 150 -16.23 -5.28 -15.05
CA LYS A 150 -17.19 -4.64 -15.98
C LYS A 150 -17.41 -3.14 -15.84
N ASN A 151 -17.16 -2.50 -14.69
CA ASN A 151 -17.64 -1.12 -14.48
C ASN A 151 -16.53 -0.18 -13.96
N PRO A 152 -16.26 0.95 -14.64
CA PRO A 152 -15.25 1.92 -14.24
C PRO A 152 -15.66 2.65 -12.96
N ILE A 153 -14.69 2.91 -12.08
CA ILE A 153 -14.91 3.73 -10.89
C ILE A 153 -14.84 5.21 -11.28
N ARG A 154 -16.00 5.85 -11.47
CA ARG A 154 -16.06 7.31 -11.64
C ARG A 154 -15.99 7.98 -10.27
N PHE A 155 -14.99 8.82 -10.05
CA PHE A 155 -14.87 9.62 -8.84
C PHE A 155 -14.40 11.05 -9.14
N THR A 156 -14.94 12.02 -8.43
CA THR A 156 -14.52 13.42 -8.47
C THR A 156 -13.50 13.65 -7.37
N LEU A 157 -12.29 14.09 -7.75
CA LEU A 157 -11.27 14.54 -6.79
C LEU A 157 -11.10 16.04 -6.94
N ASN A 158 -11.08 16.74 -5.80
CA ASN A 158 -11.19 18.19 -5.68
C ASN A 158 -12.61 18.72 -5.98
N SER A 159 -13.00 19.77 -5.27
CA SER A 159 -14.32 20.40 -5.31
C SER A 159 -14.72 21.06 -6.64
N ASN A 160 -13.96 20.88 -7.74
CA ASN A 160 -14.29 21.40 -9.08
C ASN A 160 -13.68 20.65 -10.30
N GLN A 161 -12.76 19.69 -10.14
CA GLN A 161 -12.21 18.92 -11.26
C GLN A 161 -12.75 17.49 -11.26
N LYS A 162 -13.19 17.02 -12.42
CA LYS A 162 -13.76 15.67 -12.56
C LYS A 162 -12.74 14.79 -13.29
N PHE A 163 -12.32 13.73 -12.62
CA PHE A 163 -11.56 12.66 -13.24
C PHE A 163 -12.42 11.42 -13.36
N THR A 164 -12.10 10.55 -14.31
CA THR A 164 -12.57 9.16 -14.27
C THR A 164 -11.33 8.28 -14.18
N VAL A 165 -11.29 7.36 -13.22
CA VAL A 165 -10.17 6.43 -13.09
C VAL A 165 -10.65 5.01 -13.33
N ARG A 166 -10.15 4.41 -14.40
CA ARG A 166 -10.46 3.04 -14.77
C ARG A 166 -9.27 2.15 -14.40
N GLN A 167 -9.51 1.20 -13.51
CA GLN A 167 -8.58 0.12 -13.26
C GLN A 167 -8.67 -0.91 -14.40
N THR A 168 -7.53 -1.31 -14.95
CA THR A 168 -7.43 -2.37 -15.97
C THR A 168 -7.30 -3.74 -15.32
N LYS A 169 -7.42 -4.82 -16.12
CA LYS A 169 -7.19 -6.20 -15.66
C LYS A 169 -5.77 -6.43 -15.15
N ASP A 170 -4.83 -5.66 -15.66
CA ASP A 170 -3.41 -5.70 -15.27
C ASP A 170 -3.11 -4.73 -14.11
N PHE A 171 -4.14 -4.25 -13.40
CA PHE A 171 -4.03 -3.33 -12.26
C PHE A 171 -3.35 -1.99 -12.57
N LYS A 172 -3.43 -1.55 -13.84
CA LYS A 172 -3.07 -0.18 -14.26
C LYS A 172 -4.27 0.75 -14.09
N PHE A 173 -4.02 2.05 -13.98
CA PHE A 173 -5.04 3.07 -13.77
C PHE A 173 -5.03 4.06 -14.92
N MET A 174 -6.06 4.00 -15.76
CA MET A 174 -6.28 4.97 -16.83
C MET A 174 -7.06 6.15 -16.29
N VAL A 175 -6.52 7.36 -16.43
CA VAL A 175 -7.06 8.59 -15.85
C VAL A 175 -7.59 9.46 -16.98
N TYR A 176 -8.88 9.77 -16.95
CA TYR A 176 -9.57 10.57 -17.94
C TYR A 176 -10.01 11.91 -17.34
N ASN A 177 -10.05 12.96 -18.15
CA ASN A 177 -10.61 14.26 -17.75
C ASN A 177 -12.14 14.29 -17.84
N GLU A 178 -12.74 15.44 -17.57
CA GLU A 178 -14.19 15.66 -17.64
C GLU A 178 -14.81 15.49 -19.04
N LYS A 179 -13.97 15.54 -20.09
CA LYS A 179 -14.35 15.32 -21.50
C LYS A 179 -14.16 13.87 -21.94
N ASP A 180 -13.90 12.96 -20.99
CA ASP A 180 -13.55 11.56 -21.23
C ASP A 180 -12.28 11.37 -22.10
N GLU A 181 -11.37 12.36 -22.13
CA GLU A 181 -10.07 12.23 -22.80
C GLU A 181 -9.04 11.60 -21.85
N LEU A 182 -8.27 10.62 -22.35
CA LEU A 182 -7.20 9.98 -21.58
C LEU A 182 -6.06 10.96 -21.34
N ILE A 183 -5.78 11.26 -20.08
CA ILE A 183 -4.69 12.16 -19.66
C ILE A 183 -3.42 11.36 -19.39
N GLU A 184 -3.56 10.26 -18.64
CA GLU A 184 -2.41 9.52 -18.13
C GLU A 184 -2.77 8.05 -17.90
N THR A 185 -1.77 7.17 -18.01
CA THR A 185 -1.86 5.78 -17.56
C THR A 185 -0.82 5.56 -16.47
N LEU A 186 -1.30 5.23 -15.27
CA LEU A 186 -0.48 4.96 -14.11
C LEU A 186 -0.32 3.46 -13.93
N ASN A 187 0.89 3.01 -13.62
CA ASN A 187 1.22 1.59 -13.55
C ASN A 187 0.91 0.97 -12.19
N SER A 188 0.54 1.78 -11.20
CA SER A 188 0.25 1.28 -9.86
C SER A 188 -0.72 2.17 -9.09
N LEU A 189 -1.31 1.57 -8.05
CA LEU A 189 -2.14 2.27 -7.08
C LEU A 189 -1.33 3.34 -6.34
N VAL A 190 -0.04 3.08 -6.11
CA VAL A 190 0.88 4.00 -5.45
C VAL A 190 1.07 5.26 -6.28
N GLU A 191 1.29 5.11 -7.59
CA GLU A 191 1.38 6.25 -8.52
C GLU A 191 0.10 7.07 -8.50
N LEU A 192 -1.07 6.42 -8.49
CA LEU A 192 -2.35 7.10 -8.36
C LEU A 192 -2.43 7.92 -7.07
N VAL A 193 -2.19 7.31 -5.90
CA VAL A 193 -2.35 8.02 -4.63
C VAL A 193 -1.29 9.08 -4.36
N SER A 194 -0.13 8.96 -5.01
CA SER A 194 0.99 9.89 -4.86
C SER A 194 0.97 11.01 -5.89
N ASN A 195 0.04 11.00 -6.86
CA ASN A 195 -0.04 12.02 -7.90
C ASN A 195 -0.85 13.23 -7.39
N PRO A 196 -0.22 14.38 -7.06
CA PRO A 196 -0.90 15.53 -6.49
C PRO A 196 -1.85 16.20 -7.50
N LEU A 197 -1.64 16.01 -8.81
CA LEU A 197 -2.53 16.55 -9.84
C LEU A 197 -3.86 15.80 -9.90
N ILE A 198 -3.86 14.53 -9.49
CA ILE A 198 -5.06 13.68 -9.51
C ILE A 198 -5.72 13.68 -8.13
N ILE A 199 -4.96 13.44 -7.06
CA ILE A 199 -5.50 13.32 -5.70
C ILE A 199 -5.66 14.65 -5.00
N GLY A 200 -4.79 15.62 -5.28
CA GLY A 200 -4.70 16.86 -4.51
C GLY A 200 -3.82 16.73 -3.27
N GLU A 201 -3.10 17.80 -2.95
CA GLU A 201 -2.08 17.83 -1.88
C GLU A 201 -2.63 17.72 -0.46
N ASN A 202 -3.94 17.74 -0.24
CA ASN A 202 -4.56 17.62 1.08
C ASN A 202 -5.82 16.75 1.11
N GLU A 203 -6.07 15.99 0.05
CA GLU A 203 -7.28 15.19 -0.02
C GLU A 203 -7.12 13.87 0.72
N ASN A 204 -8.13 13.56 1.54
CA ASN A 204 -8.22 12.32 2.29
C ASN A 204 -9.37 11.46 1.80
N ASN A 205 -10.35 12.06 1.16
CA ASN A 205 -11.61 11.46 0.83
C ASN A 205 -11.73 11.31 -0.68
N LEU A 206 -12.38 10.24 -1.11
CA LEU A 206 -12.84 10.11 -2.48
C LEU A 206 -14.30 10.53 -2.54
N VAL A 207 -14.63 11.45 -3.44
CA VAL A 207 -15.99 11.94 -3.64
C VAL A 207 -16.50 11.40 -4.97
N VAL A 208 -17.76 10.97 -5.03
CA VAL A 208 -18.44 10.59 -6.26
C VAL A 208 -19.71 11.41 -6.35
N ASP A 209 -19.79 12.29 -7.34
CA ASP A 209 -20.95 13.12 -7.62
C ASP A 209 -21.63 12.63 -8.91
N LYS A 210 -22.92 12.29 -8.82
CA LYS A 210 -23.73 11.80 -9.96
C LYS A 210 -25.16 12.32 -9.89
N GLU A 211 -25.72 12.68 -11.04
CA GLU A 211 -27.15 12.91 -11.17
C GLU A 211 -27.88 11.61 -11.50
N VAL A 212 -28.93 11.29 -10.75
CA VAL A 212 -29.74 10.07 -10.93
C VAL A 212 -31.21 10.43 -10.81
N ASN A 213 -31.96 10.26 -11.90
CA ASN A 213 -33.40 10.55 -11.97
C ASN A 213 -33.75 11.97 -11.46
N GLY A 214 -32.97 12.98 -11.86
CA GLY A 214 -33.15 14.38 -11.45
C GLY A 214 -32.75 14.68 -9.99
N LYS A 215 -32.06 13.76 -9.32
CA LYS A 215 -31.53 13.96 -7.96
C LYS A 215 -30.00 13.93 -7.97
N GLN A 216 -29.39 14.83 -7.21
CA GLN A 216 -27.95 14.82 -7.01
C GLN A 216 -27.59 13.79 -5.94
N ILE A 217 -26.87 12.73 -6.33
CA ILE A 217 -26.30 11.73 -5.44
C ILE A 217 -24.83 12.04 -5.24
N LYS A 218 -24.42 12.20 -3.98
CA LYS A 218 -23.02 12.39 -3.58
C LYS A 218 -22.60 11.27 -2.65
N ILE A 219 -21.52 10.57 -2.98
CA ILE A 219 -20.92 9.53 -2.14
C ILE A 219 -19.54 10.00 -1.70
N ILE A 220 -19.28 9.99 -0.40
CA ILE A 220 -17.99 10.38 0.17
C ILE A 220 -17.40 9.15 0.86
N ILE A 221 -16.30 8.64 0.33
CA ILE A 221 -15.46 7.61 0.96
C ILE A 221 -14.38 8.34 1.74
N ALA A 222 -14.53 8.40 3.06
CA ALA A 222 -13.63 9.14 3.90
C ALA A 222 -12.33 8.38 4.18
N HIS A 223 -11.22 9.11 4.29
CA HIS A 223 -9.91 8.60 4.68
C HIS A 223 -9.40 7.44 3.79
N LEU A 224 -9.64 7.54 2.49
CA LEU A 224 -9.16 6.59 1.51
C LEU A 224 -7.67 6.79 1.20
N PHE A 225 -7.24 8.03 0.97
CA PHE A 225 -5.91 8.32 0.42
C PHE A 225 -4.84 8.62 1.45
N ARG A 226 -5.23 9.05 2.67
CA ARG A 226 -4.26 9.33 3.72
C ARG A 226 -4.48 8.51 4.95
N ASN A 227 -3.32 8.16 5.48
CA ASN A 227 -3.05 7.22 6.53
C ASN A 227 -3.57 7.74 7.87
N VAL A 228 -4.85 7.54 8.12
CA VAL A 228 -5.45 7.74 9.43
C VAL A 228 -5.94 6.37 9.88
N ARG A 229 -5.71 6.00 11.15
CA ARG A 229 -6.28 4.81 11.81
C ARG A 229 -7.82 4.83 11.87
N SER A 230 -8.46 5.67 11.07
CA SER A 230 -9.90 5.78 10.93
C SER A 230 -10.46 4.55 10.25
N ASN A 231 -11.49 3.98 10.88
CA ASN A 231 -12.31 2.97 10.27
C ASN A 231 -12.85 3.48 8.93
N PHE A 232 -12.82 2.62 7.92
CA PHE A 232 -13.50 2.85 6.64
C PHE A 232 -14.88 3.48 6.85
N LEU A 233 -15.17 4.55 6.12
CA LEU A 233 -16.44 5.26 6.26
C LEU A 233 -16.93 5.77 4.91
N VAL A 234 -18.13 5.38 4.52
CA VAL A 234 -18.81 5.89 3.33
C VAL A 234 -20.07 6.61 3.76
N ARG A 235 -20.26 7.84 3.30
CA ARG A 235 -21.48 8.63 3.51
C ARG A 235 -22.15 8.88 2.17
N VAL A 236 -23.44 8.64 2.09
CA VAL A 236 -24.24 8.89 0.89
C VAL A 236 -25.21 10.02 1.16
N TYR A 237 -25.28 10.96 0.23
CA TYR A 237 -26.15 12.11 0.27
C TYR A 237 -27.03 12.15 -0.98
N GLU A 238 -28.28 12.61 -0.81
CA GLU A 238 -29.21 12.93 -1.89
C GLU A 238 -29.63 14.39 -1.71
N ASN A 239 -29.41 15.23 -2.73
CA ASN A 239 -29.67 16.67 -2.69
C ASN A 239 -29.07 17.32 -1.42
N ASN A 240 -27.81 16.97 -1.10
CA ASN A 240 -27.07 17.39 0.09
C ASN A 240 -27.58 16.89 1.46
N VAL A 241 -28.60 16.03 1.49
CA VAL A 241 -29.10 15.40 2.72
C VAL A 241 -28.47 14.02 2.89
N LYS A 242 -27.86 13.73 4.05
CA LYS A 242 -27.27 12.41 4.33
C LYS A 242 -28.38 11.35 4.45
N ILE A 243 -28.35 10.35 3.58
CA ILE A 243 -29.37 9.29 3.52
C ILE A 243 -28.84 7.90 3.91
N ALA A 244 -27.52 7.69 3.88
CA ALA A 244 -26.92 6.44 4.33
C ALA A 244 -25.49 6.63 4.82
N GLU A 245 -25.03 5.71 5.67
CA GLU A 245 -23.68 5.66 6.21
C GLU A 245 -23.24 4.20 6.36
N TYR A 246 -22.02 3.88 5.91
CA TYR A 246 -21.44 2.54 5.96
C TYR A 246 -20.07 2.60 6.62
N LYS A 247 -19.84 1.74 7.62
CA LYS A 247 -18.57 1.67 8.37
C LYS A 247 -17.67 0.51 7.94
N LYS A 248 -18.08 -0.24 6.91
CA LYS A 248 -17.36 -1.37 6.33
C LYS A 248 -17.57 -1.41 4.82
N MET A 249 -16.52 -1.74 4.08
CA MET A 249 -16.58 -1.85 2.62
C MET A 249 -17.60 -2.90 2.18
N GLY A 250 -17.59 -4.07 2.80
CA GLY A 250 -18.52 -5.15 2.46
C GLY A 250 -20.00 -4.78 2.65
N ASP A 251 -20.33 -3.89 3.58
CA ASP A 251 -21.70 -3.42 3.80
C ASP A 251 -22.10 -2.41 2.72
N PHE A 252 -21.18 -1.48 2.38
CA PHE A 252 -21.38 -0.55 1.29
C PHE A 252 -21.54 -1.27 -0.06
N ALA A 253 -20.68 -2.25 -0.35
CA ALA A 253 -20.66 -3.01 -1.61
C ALA A 253 -21.98 -3.76 -1.89
N LYS A 254 -22.72 -4.15 -0.85
CA LYS A 254 -24.04 -4.79 -0.97
C LYS A 254 -25.19 -3.80 -1.05
N SER A 255 -24.93 -2.52 -0.85
CA SER A 255 -25.96 -1.49 -0.86
C SER A 255 -26.43 -1.16 -2.27
N LYS A 256 -27.65 -0.62 -2.38
CA LYS A 256 -28.17 -0.07 -3.64
C LYS A 256 -27.35 1.11 -4.19
N TYR A 257 -26.44 1.69 -3.40
CA TYR A 257 -25.59 2.81 -3.77
C TYR A 257 -24.23 2.37 -4.33
N ALA A 258 -23.83 1.10 -4.14
CA ALA A 258 -22.58 0.57 -4.66
C ALA A 258 -22.48 0.72 -6.19
N LYS A 259 -23.60 0.54 -6.90
CA LYS A 259 -23.73 0.68 -8.37
C LYS A 259 -23.45 2.09 -8.91
N TYR A 260 -23.35 3.08 -8.02
CA TYR A 260 -22.98 4.44 -8.41
C TYR A 260 -21.46 4.62 -8.39
N ILE A 261 -20.72 3.67 -7.84
CA ILE A 261 -19.25 3.61 -7.84
C ILE A 261 -18.76 2.49 -8.76
N TYR A 262 -19.35 1.30 -8.65
CA TYR A 262 -19.05 0.09 -9.42
C TYR A 262 -20.19 -0.27 -10.38
#